data_AF-A0A1V5L0B4-F1
#
_entry.id   AF-A0A1V5L0B4-F1
#
_cell.length_a   1.000
_cell.length_b   1.000
_cell.length_c   1.000
_cell.angle_alpha   90.00
_cell.angle_beta   90.00
_cell.angle_gamma   90.00
#
_symmetry.space_group_name_H-M   'P 1'
#
loop_
_entity.id
_entity.type
_entity.pdbx_description
1 polymer ?
#
loop_
_entity_poly.entity_id
_entity_poly.type
_entity_poly.pdbx_seq_one_letter_code
_entity_poly.pdbx_strand_id
1 'polypeptide(L)'
;MKTTLTIRNLNETVKQKLRMRAARHQTSMEAEVRSILTRAVDEPDAVDPSSDPAALMAERRRRIEAVVGVWKDRGTTDDLMALTRGED
;
A
#
# COMPACT_ATOMS: atom_id res chain seq x y z
N MET A 1 33.70 -15.39 -4.71
CA MET A 1 33.42 -16.73 -5.28
C MET A 1 32.10 -16.64 -6.04
N LYS A 2 31.99 -17.23 -7.23
CA LYS A 2 30.73 -17.25 -8.00
C LYS A 2 29.94 -18.51 -7.63
N THR A 3 28.71 -18.33 -7.16
CA THR A 3 27.78 -19.42 -6.87
C THR A 3 26.63 -19.38 -7.88
N THR A 4 26.31 -20.52 -8.49
CA THR A 4 25.23 -20.65 -9.48
C THR A 4 24.02 -21.31 -8.83
N LEU A 5 22.85 -20.67 -8.94
CA LEU A 5 21.58 -21.19 -8.47
C LEU A 5 20.64 -21.43 -9.66
N THR A 6 20.11 -22.65 -9.79
CA THR A 6 19.17 -23.00 -10.86
C THR A 6 17.75 -23.11 -10.29
N ILE A 7 16.85 -22.26 -10.76
CA ILE A 7 15.42 -22.28 -10.39
C ILE A 7 14.66 -23.11 -11.44
N ARG A 8 14.11 -24.26 -11.04
CA ARG A 8 13.33 -25.14 -11.92
C ARG A 8 11.84 -24.82 -11.83
N ASN A 9 11.10 -25.08 -12.90
CA ASN A 9 9.65 -24.89 -12.98
C ASN A 9 9.19 -23.45 -12.63
N LEU A 10 9.97 -22.44 -13.00
CA LEU A 10 9.59 -21.04 -12.81
C LEU A 10 8.36 -20.72 -13.67
N ASN A 11 7.32 -20.18 -13.06
CA ASN A 11 6.11 -19.76 -13.78
C ASN A 11 6.47 -18.74 -14.87
N GLU A 12 6.02 -18.98 -16.11
CA GLU A 12 6.31 -18.13 -17.27
C GLU A 12 5.86 -16.68 -17.08
N THR A 13 4.74 -16.46 -16.36
CA THR A 13 4.28 -15.12 -16.01
C THR A 13 5.29 -14.39 -15.12
N VAL A 14 5.92 -15.10 -14.18
CA VAL A 14 6.93 -14.54 -13.28
C VAL A 14 8.19 -14.21 -14.07
N LYS A 15 8.62 -15.10 -14.97
CA LYS A 15 9.76 -14.86 -15.87
C LYS A 15 9.56 -13.62 -16.74
N GLN A 16 8.37 -13.45 -17.30
CA GLN A 16 8.04 -12.25 -18.09
C GLN A 16 8.07 -10.98 -17.25
N LYS A 17 7.51 -11.01 -16.04
CA LYS A 17 7.56 -9.88 -15.10
C LYS A 17 9.01 -9.52 -14.72
N LEU A 18 9.85 -10.52 -14.45
CA LEU A 18 11.28 -10.32 -14.18
C LEU A 18 12.00 -9.67 -15.36
N ARG A 19 11.70 -10.10 -16.59
CA ARG A 19 12.27 -9.48 -17.82
C ARG A 19 11.90 -8.01 -17.93
N MET A 20 10.63 -7.70 -17.73
CA MET A 20 10.12 -6.33 -17.77
C MET A 20 10.75 -5.46 -16.69
N ARG A 21 10.92 -6.00 -15.48
CA ARG A 21 11.51 -5.28 -14.35
C ARG A 21 13.00 -5.00 -14.57
N ALA A 22 13.75 -5.98 -15.05
CA ALA A 22 15.15 -5.81 -15.43
C ALA A 22 15.33 -4.75 -16.52
N ALA A 23 14.47 -4.77 -17.55
CA ALA A 23 14.47 -3.74 -18.59
C ALA A 23 14.19 -2.33 -18.05
N ARG A 24 13.26 -2.19 -17.09
CA ARG A 24 12.97 -0.92 -16.42
C ARG A 24 14.17 -0.40 -15.62
N HIS A 25 14.90 -1.29 -14.96
CA HIS A 25 16.09 -0.93 -14.18
C HIS A 25 17.37 -0.86 -15.02
N GLN A 26 17.28 -1.11 -16.34
CA GLN A 26 18.43 -1.14 -17.27
C GLN A 26 19.51 -2.16 -16.84
N THR A 27 19.10 -3.24 -16.19
CA THR A 27 19.99 -4.32 -15.72
C THR A 27 19.74 -5.62 -16.47
N SER A 28 20.67 -6.57 -16.36
CA SER A 28 20.42 -7.93 -16.82
C SER A 28 19.39 -8.61 -15.91
N MET A 29 18.66 -9.59 -16.47
CA MET A 29 17.71 -10.38 -15.70
C MET A 29 18.36 -11.07 -14.50
N GLU A 30 19.61 -11.55 -14.64
CA GLU A 30 20.38 -12.14 -13.53
C GLU A 30 20.64 -11.12 -12.42
N ALA A 31 21.07 -9.91 -12.78
CA ALA A 31 21.35 -8.85 -11.81
C ALA A 31 20.08 -8.42 -11.07
N GLU A 32 18.95 -8.32 -11.77
CA GLU A 32 17.66 -8.01 -11.16
C GLU A 32 17.21 -9.12 -10.21
N VAL A 33 17.33 -10.40 -10.61
CA VAL A 33 17.00 -11.54 -9.75
C VAL A 33 17.87 -11.56 -8.50
N ARG A 34 19.17 -11.29 -8.64
CA ARG A 34 20.08 -11.20 -7.49
C ARG A 34 19.65 -10.08 -6.54
N SER A 35 19.36 -8.89 -7.07
CA SER A 35 18.89 -7.75 -6.28
C SER A 35 17.61 -8.07 -5.51
N ILE A 36 16.64 -8.71 -6.18
CA ILE A 36 15.38 -9.14 -5.54
C ILE A 36 15.66 -10.15 -4.43
N LEU A 37 16.50 -11.16 -4.69
CA LEU A 37 16.83 -12.18 -3.68
C LEU A 37 17.56 -11.58 -2.48
N THR A 38 18.54 -10.70 -2.70
CA THR A 38 19.26 -9.99 -1.62
C THR A 38 18.28 -9.18 -0.77
N ARG A 39 17.43 -8.37 -1.41
CA ARG A 39 16.42 -7.61 -0.68
C ARG A 39 15.47 -8.51 0.11
N ALA A 40 14.96 -9.57 -0.51
CA ALA A 40 13.99 -10.45 0.13
C ALA A 40 14.55 -11.21 1.34
N VAL A 41 15.88 -11.43 1.41
CA VAL A 41 16.51 -12.05 2.59
C VAL A 41 16.98 -11.02 3.62
N ASP A 42 17.29 -9.79 3.19
CA ASP A 42 17.75 -8.71 4.06
C ASP A 42 16.60 -7.93 4.72
N GLU A 43 15.40 -7.94 4.12
CA GLU A 43 14.20 -7.39 4.74
C GLU A 43 13.79 -8.35 5.87
N PRO A 44 13.94 -7.97 7.16
CA PRO A 44 13.50 -8.81 8.26
C PRO A 44 12.00 -8.96 8.10
N ASP A 45 11.49 -10.20 7.94
CA ASP A 45 10.07 -10.55 7.70
C ASP A 45 9.17 -9.39 8.09
N ALA A 46 9.00 -8.47 7.15
CA ALA A 46 8.32 -7.23 7.44
C ALA A 46 6.88 -7.67 7.35
N VAL A 47 6.36 -8.12 8.49
CA VAL A 47 4.94 -8.05 8.80
C VAL A 47 4.61 -6.61 8.49
N ASP A 48 4.14 -6.40 7.26
CA ASP A 48 3.82 -5.09 6.75
C ASP A 48 2.81 -4.51 7.74
N PRO A 49 3.16 -3.45 8.49
CA PRO A 49 2.23 -2.88 9.46
C PRO A 49 0.99 -2.29 8.76
N SER A 50 1.01 -2.15 7.42
CA SER A 50 -0.16 -1.80 6.60
C SER A 50 -0.99 -3.00 6.14
N SER A 51 -0.53 -4.23 6.39
CA SER A 51 -1.33 -5.46 6.27
C SER A 51 -2.22 -5.71 7.50
N ASP A 52 -2.18 -4.83 8.51
CA ASP A 52 -3.22 -4.77 9.54
C ASP A 52 -4.38 -3.87 9.06
N PRO A 53 -5.49 -4.44 8.55
CA PRO A 53 -6.66 -3.66 8.14
C PRO A 53 -7.24 -2.82 9.29
N ALA A 54 -7.02 -3.19 10.56
CA ALA A 54 -7.46 -2.38 11.69
C ALA A 54 -6.66 -1.08 11.82
N ALA A 55 -5.34 -1.14 11.63
CA ALA A 55 -4.46 0.04 11.68
C ALA A 55 -4.77 1.04 10.55
N LEU A 56 -5.05 0.56 9.33
CA LEU A 56 -5.47 1.39 8.21
C LEU A 56 -6.81 2.10 8.47
N MET A 57 -7.78 1.38 9.05
CA MET A 57 -9.09 1.93 9.39
C MET A 57 -9.00 2.96 10.52
N ALA A 58 -8.13 2.75 11.51
CA ALA A 58 -7.86 3.71 12.58
C ALA A 58 -7.29 5.02 12.02
N GLU A 59 -6.31 4.95 11.12
CA GLU A 59 -5.72 6.13 10.48
C GLU A 59 -6.74 6.86 9.59
N ARG A 60 -7.57 6.11 8.84
CA ARG A 60 -8.66 6.68 8.04
C ARG A 60 -9.68 7.42 8.90
N ARG A 61 -10.08 6.84 10.05
CA ARG A 61 -11.00 7.47 11.01
C ARG A 61 -10.41 8.77 11.55
N ARG A 62 -9.14 8.76 11.95
CA ARG A 62 -8.43 9.95 12.45
C ARG A 62 -8.43 11.10 11.44
N ARG A 63 -8.18 10.79 10.17
CA ARG A 63 -8.23 11.77 9.07
C ARG A 63 -9.61 12.35 8.85
N ILE A 64 -10.66 11.53 8.92
CA ILE A 64 -12.05 11.99 8.79
C ILE A 64 -12.43 12.88 9.97
N GLU A 65 -12.06 12.49 11.20
CA GLU A 65 -12.38 13.26 12.40
C GLU A 65 -11.75 14.66 12.40
N ALA A 66 -10.51 14.78 11.90
CA ALA A 66 -9.85 16.07 11.72
C ALA A 66 -10.59 17.03 10.76
N VAL A 67 -11.31 16.47 9.77
CA VAL A 67 -12.10 17.26 8.81
C VAL A 67 -13.51 17.52 9.33
N VAL A 68 -14.13 16.55 10.00
CA VAL A 68 -15.50 16.66 10.52
C VAL A 68 -15.59 17.63 11.71
N GLY A 69 -14.53 17.80 12.50
CA GLY A 69 -14.47 18.78 13.58
C GLY A 69 -14.70 20.23 13.14
N VAL A 70 -14.45 20.56 11.87
CA VAL A 70 -14.64 21.91 11.29
C VAL A 70 -16.11 22.36 11.26
N TRP A 71 -17.05 21.41 11.33
CA TRP A 71 -18.48 21.68 11.27
C TRP A 71 -19.21 21.38 12.59
N LYS A 72 -18.54 20.77 13.58
CA LYS A 72 -19.17 20.38 14.86
C LYS A 72 -19.71 21.57 15.67
N ASP A 73 -19.10 22.74 15.56
CA ASP A 73 -19.53 23.96 16.28
C ASP A 73 -20.56 24.80 15.49
N ARG A 74 -20.95 24.39 14.28
CA ARG A 74 -21.86 25.15 13.40
C ARG A 74 -23.33 24.69 13.44
N GLY A 75 -23.70 23.89 14.44
CA GLY A 75 -25.01 23.26 14.55
C GLY A 75 -25.08 21.91 13.85
N THR A 76 -26.01 21.05 14.25
CA THR A 76 -26.16 19.72 13.65
C THR A 76 -26.77 19.82 12.26
N THR A 77 -26.57 18.80 11.43
CA THR A 77 -27.27 18.68 10.15
C THR A 77 -28.80 18.74 10.32
N ASP A 78 -29.31 18.25 11.46
CA ASP A 78 -30.74 18.30 11.78
C ASP A 78 -31.20 19.73 12.09
N ASP A 79 -30.40 20.52 12.82
CA ASP A 79 -30.69 21.94 13.08
C ASP A 79 -30.70 22.75 11.77
N LEU A 80 -29.77 22.47 10.87
CA LEU A 80 -29.72 23.11 9.54
C LEU A 80 -30.91 22.69 8.67
N MET A 81 -31.32 21.42 8.72
CA MET A 81 -32.49 20.94 7.99
C MET A 81 -33.79 21.54 8.54
N ALA A 82 -33.91 21.70 9.87
CA ALA A 82 -35.04 22.34 10.51
C ALA A 82 -35.16 23.81 10.09
N LEU A 83 -34.05 24.57 10.07
CA LEU A 83 -34.03 25.97 9.62
C LEU A 83 -34.47 26.12 8.15
N THR A 84 -34.12 25.17 7.29
CA THR A 84 -34.55 25.21 5.88
C THR A 84 -35.98 24.72 5.63
N ARG A 85 -36.59 24.02 6.59
CA ARG A 85 -37.96 23.52 6.47
C ARG A 85 -39.02 24.60 6.76
N GLY A 86 -38.63 25.72 7.35
CA GLY A 86 -39.53 26.84 7.61
C GLY A 86 -40.60 26.53 8.64
N GLU A 87 -40.26 25.76 9.68
CA GLU A 87 -41.12 25.53 10.83
C GLU A 87 -40.86 26.65 11.87
N ASP A 88 -41.37 27.85 11.58
CA ASP A 88 -41.77 28.86 12.59
C ASP A 88 -43.30 28.94 12.61
#